data_AF-A0A5C8AH99-F1
#
_entry.id   AF-A0A5C8AH99-F1
#
_cell.length_a   1.000
_cell.length_b   1.000
_cell.length_c   1.000
_cell.angle_alpha   90.00
_cell.angle_beta   90.00
_cell.angle_gamma   90.00
#
_symmetry.space_group_name_H-M   'P 1'
#
loop_
_entity.id
_entity.type
_entity.pdbx_description
1 polymer ?
#
loop_
_entity_poly.entity_id
_entity_poly.type
_entity_poly.pdbx_seq_one_letter_code
_entity_poly.pdbx_strand_id
1 'polypeptide(L)'
;MKKPLQNSRFLRTLLLFFAVLSFSNYQLAQCTNSSSYGSATAPTTGTVQISTCSYQTEYSTINSVVGATIYQCAIAEGGFITIRQGSATGPVVASGASPLTWTSTVAGTYYSHWSTNSSCGTATNCVTTSVTYISPASACTDPITAGTTVSSTVNACLSQPFSLTLNGSTLASGLTYQWQSSPDGVAPYTNIAGATNSSLSTTQTVPTFYRCAVTCSGGTAVTSTPIQVGMNAFVNCYCSSAAQYTGDEDIINVSIGTLNNTSTCTTTGGTGSILGAYSNYTTSVAAPILAKTVNYNMSVGVGTCGGNYG
;
A
#
# COMPACT_ATOMS: atom_id res chain seq x y z
N MET A 1 -62.21 -10.77 -65.18
CA MET A 1 -61.81 -12.08 -64.60
C MET A 1 -61.12 -11.79 -63.27
N LYS A 2 -61.71 -12.16 -62.12
CA LYS A 2 -61.43 -13.36 -61.32
C LYS A 2 -59.98 -13.50 -60.80
N LYS A 3 -59.85 -13.35 -59.47
CA LYS A 3 -58.81 -13.90 -58.55
C LYS A 3 -58.71 -15.45 -58.68
N PRO A 4 -57.72 -16.16 -58.09
CA PRO A 4 -56.89 -15.85 -56.90
C PRO A 4 -55.39 -15.67 -57.25
N LEU A 5 -54.32 -16.01 -56.50
CA LEU A 5 -54.07 -16.77 -55.26
C LEU A 5 -52.72 -16.32 -54.62
N GLN A 6 -52.45 -16.64 -53.34
CA GLN A 6 -51.12 -16.63 -52.70
C GLN A 6 -50.80 -18.04 -52.19
N ASN A 7 -49.56 -18.53 -52.30
CA ASN A 7 -48.98 -19.32 -51.19
C ASN A 7 -47.44 -19.44 -51.16
N SER A 8 -46.95 -19.53 -49.92
CA SER A 8 -45.64 -19.87 -49.38
C SER A 8 -44.65 -20.73 -50.21
N ARG A 9 -43.44 -20.20 -50.41
CA ARG A 9 -42.10 -20.86 -50.41
C ARG A 9 -41.01 -19.81 -50.17
N PHE A 10 -39.89 -20.06 -49.49
CA PHE A 10 -39.53 -21.09 -48.49
C PHE A 10 -38.36 -20.55 -47.62
N LEU A 11 -38.33 -20.89 -46.33
CA LEU A 11 -37.36 -20.37 -45.35
C LEU A 11 -35.93 -20.91 -45.56
N ARG A 12 -34.90 -20.05 -45.48
CA ARG A 12 -33.51 -20.40 -45.11
C ARG A 12 -32.65 -19.16 -44.79
N THR A 13 -32.75 -18.67 -43.56
CA THR A 13 -31.88 -17.61 -43.03
C THR A 13 -30.46 -18.13 -42.83
N LEU A 14 -29.45 -17.48 -43.41
CA LEU A 14 -28.04 -17.83 -43.21
C LEU A 14 -27.55 -17.29 -41.85
N LEU A 15 -27.81 -18.05 -40.78
CA LEU A 15 -27.26 -17.79 -39.45
C LEU A 15 -25.75 -18.09 -39.43
N LEU A 16 -24.96 -17.04 -39.65
CA LEU A 16 -23.52 -17.04 -39.37
C LEU A 16 -23.31 -17.25 -37.87
N PHE A 17 -22.97 -18.49 -37.49
CA PHE A 17 -22.51 -18.81 -36.15
C PHE A 17 -21.13 -18.15 -35.94
N PHE A 18 -21.15 -16.92 -35.42
CA PHE A 18 -19.95 -16.29 -34.87
C PHE A 18 -19.58 -17.10 -33.62
N ALA A 19 -18.63 -18.02 -33.77
CA ALA A 19 -18.03 -18.72 -32.64
C ALA A 19 -17.28 -17.68 -31.80
N VAL A 20 -17.93 -17.21 -30.73
CA VAL A 20 -17.28 -16.39 -29.71
C VAL A 20 -16.23 -17.28 -29.05
N LEU A 21 -14.99 -17.18 -29.55
CA LEU A 21 -13.81 -17.65 -28.85
C LEU A 21 -13.72 -16.84 -27.56
N SER A 22 -14.32 -17.39 -26.50
CA SER A 22 -14.13 -16.92 -25.15
C SER A 22 -12.66 -17.12 -24.80
N PHE A 23 -11.86 -16.07 -25.01
CA PHE A 23 -10.56 -15.96 -24.38
C PHE A 23 -10.81 -16.06 -22.88
N SER A 24 -10.51 -17.23 -22.31
CA SER A 24 -10.46 -17.41 -20.88
C SER A 24 -9.52 -16.34 -20.35
N ASN A 25 -10.06 -15.42 -19.54
CA ASN A 25 -9.23 -14.50 -18.77
C ASN A 25 -8.42 -15.34 -17.79
N TYR A 26 -7.24 -15.80 -18.22
CA TYR A 26 -6.22 -16.37 -17.38
C TYR A 26 -5.67 -15.24 -16.50
N GLN A 27 -6.47 -14.86 -15.51
CA GLN A 27 -6.03 -14.05 -14.39
C GLN A 27 -5.11 -14.94 -13.55
N LEU A 28 -3.86 -15.03 -14.00
CA LEU A 28 -2.78 -15.77 -13.35
C LEU A 28 -2.79 -15.40 -11.87
N ALA A 29 -3.01 -16.39 -11.00
CA ALA A 29 -3.23 -16.10 -9.60
C ALA A 29 -1.94 -15.55 -9.00
N GLN A 30 -2.04 -14.35 -8.45
CA GLN A 30 -0.92 -13.66 -7.81
C GLN A 30 -0.69 -14.23 -6.43
N CYS A 31 0.11 -15.30 -6.36
CA CYS A 31 0.23 -16.11 -5.16
C CYS A 31 0.77 -15.32 -3.97
N THR A 32 0.18 -15.57 -2.81
CA THR A 32 0.40 -14.81 -1.57
C THR A 32 0.54 -15.75 -0.40
N ASN A 33 1.66 -16.47 -0.40
CA ASN A 33 2.05 -17.33 0.72
C ASN A 33 2.23 -16.50 2.00
N SER A 34 1.83 -17.06 3.14
CA SER A 34 1.87 -16.40 4.46
C SER A 34 3.12 -16.73 5.28
N SER A 35 3.73 -17.90 5.07
CA SER A 35 4.94 -18.33 5.77
C SER A 35 6.21 -17.72 5.15
N SER A 36 7.08 -17.15 5.98
CA SER A 36 8.38 -16.62 5.56
C SER A 36 9.48 -17.66 5.81
N TYR A 37 10.25 -18.04 4.78
CA TYR A 37 11.46 -18.84 4.93
C TYR A 37 12.50 -18.52 3.85
N GLY A 38 13.78 -18.56 4.22
CA GLY A 38 14.90 -18.24 3.33
C GLY A 38 15.04 -16.74 3.04
N SER A 39 16.28 -16.29 2.85
CA SER A 39 16.57 -14.91 2.44
C SER A 39 17.94 -14.79 1.81
N ALA A 40 18.08 -13.83 0.89
CA ALA A 40 19.35 -13.48 0.27
C ALA A 40 19.54 -11.96 0.22
N THR A 41 20.79 -11.52 0.13
CA THR A 41 21.12 -10.22 -0.45
C THR A 41 21.14 -10.36 -1.97
N ALA A 42 20.52 -9.43 -2.69
CA ALA A 42 20.47 -9.46 -4.15
C ALA A 42 21.90 -9.38 -4.74
N PRO A 43 22.26 -10.24 -5.71
CA PRO A 43 23.54 -10.14 -6.39
C PRO A 43 23.64 -8.84 -7.21
N THR A 44 24.88 -8.37 -7.38
CA THR A 44 25.27 -7.39 -8.40
C THR A 44 25.93 -8.05 -9.61
N THR A 45 26.32 -9.33 -9.48
CA THR A 45 26.80 -10.22 -10.55
C THR A 45 26.45 -11.67 -10.20
N GLY A 46 26.16 -12.51 -11.20
CA GLY A 46 25.95 -13.95 -11.03
C GLY A 46 24.72 -14.34 -10.18
N THR A 47 24.78 -15.54 -9.61
CA THR A 47 23.67 -16.19 -8.88
C THR A 47 23.98 -16.35 -7.40
N VAL A 48 22.99 -16.07 -6.55
CA VAL A 48 22.99 -16.33 -5.11
C VAL A 48 21.86 -17.30 -4.78
N GLN A 49 22.15 -18.33 -3.99
CA GLN A 49 21.15 -19.23 -3.42
C GLN A 49 20.38 -18.52 -2.31
N ILE A 50 19.05 -18.58 -2.35
CA ILE A 50 18.14 -18.03 -1.34
C ILE A 50 17.88 -19.08 -0.25
N SER A 51 17.68 -20.33 -0.67
CA SER A 51 17.58 -21.49 0.21
C SER A 51 17.89 -22.77 -0.56
N THR A 52 18.52 -23.75 0.08
CA THR A 52 18.56 -25.14 -0.43
C THR A 52 17.28 -25.91 -0.10
N CYS A 53 16.39 -25.31 0.69
CA CYS A 53 15.14 -25.90 1.15
C CYS A 53 14.08 -24.81 1.39
N SER A 54 13.38 -24.38 0.34
CA SER A 54 12.09 -23.71 0.48
C SER A 54 10.97 -24.74 0.32
N TYR A 55 9.78 -24.43 0.80
CA TYR A 55 8.54 -25.10 0.40
C TYR A 55 7.73 -24.22 -0.55
N GLN A 56 6.94 -24.85 -1.43
CA GLN A 56 5.99 -24.18 -2.32
C GLN A 56 4.69 -23.78 -1.58
N THR A 57 4.87 -23.31 -0.35
CA THR A 57 3.89 -22.73 0.59
C THR A 57 4.44 -21.46 1.26
N GLU A 58 5.64 -21.02 0.86
CA GLU A 58 6.44 -20.00 1.57
C GLU A 58 6.83 -18.84 0.65
N TYR A 59 7.28 -17.74 1.24
CA TYR A 59 8.00 -16.70 0.53
C TYR A 59 9.38 -16.48 1.14
N SER A 60 10.32 -16.04 0.30
CA SER A 60 11.66 -15.66 0.73
C SER A 60 11.90 -14.17 0.51
N THR A 61 12.74 -13.59 1.37
CA THR A 61 13.05 -12.15 1.34
C THR A 61 14.34 -11.88 0.58
N ILE A 62 14.29 -10.99 -0.42
CA ILE A 62 15.44 -10.56 -1.22
C ILE A 62 15.77 -9.12 -0.83
N ASN A 63 16.86 -8.94 -0.09
CA ASN A 63 17.30 -7.66 0.46
C ASN A 63 18.25 -6.93 -0.49
N SER A 64 18.31 -5.59 -0.38
CA SER A 64 19.24 -4.74 -1.12
C SER A 64 19.20 -4.91 -2.65
N VAL A 65 18.02 -5.21 -3.20
CA VAL A 65 17.78 -5.21 -4.65
C VAL A 65 18.10 -3.83 -5.20
N VAL A 66 18.94 -3.77 -6.23
CA VAL A 66 19.24 -2.52 -6.95
C VAL A 66 18.03 -2.15 -7.81
N GLY A 67 17.62 -0.88 -7.83
CA GLY A 67 16.50 -0.43 -8.66
C GLY A 67 16.83 -0.44 -10.16
N ALA A 68 15.80 -0.45 -11.02
CA ALA A 68 15.94 -0.48 -12.48
C ALA A 68 16.96 -1.54 -12.96
N THR A 69 16.85 -2.76 -12.43
CA THR A 69 17.79 -3.87 -12.66
C THR A 69 17.00 -5.15 -12.95
N ILE A 70 17.47 -5.93 -13.92
CA ILE A 70 16.85 -7.19 -14.34
C ILE A 70 17.43 -8.33 -13.50
N TYR A 71 16.54 -9.03 -12.82
CA TYR A 71 16.83 -10.19 -11.99
C TYR A 71 16.06 -11.42 -12.52
N GLN A 72 16.55 -12.60 -12.19
CA GLN A 72 15.84 -13.86 -12.44
C GLN A 72 15.77 -14.66 -11.14
N CYS A 73 14.57 -15.02 -10.71
CA CYS A 73 14.35 -15.92 -9.59
C CYS A 73 14.00 -17.32 -10.12
N ALA A 74 14.54 -18.36 -9.49
CA ALA A 74 14.34 -19.74 -9.92
C ALA A 74 14.10 -20.68 -8.74
N ILE A 75 13.11 -21.56 -8.91
CA ILE A 75 12.97 -22.84 -8.20
C ILE A 75 13.59 -23.90 -9.12
N ALA A 76 14.54 -24.69 -8.61
CA ALA A 76 15.36 -25.60 -9.41
C ALA A 76 14.54 -26.72 -10.09
N GLU A 77 13.51 -27.20 -9.41
CA GLU A 77 12.57 -28.24 -9.84
C GLU A 77 11.42 -27.70 -10.72
N GLY A 78 11.40 -26.39 -10.99
CA GLY A 78 10.30 -25.70 -11.65
C GLY A 78 9.18 -25.29 -10.69
N GLY A 79 8.10 -24.74 -11.26
CA GLY A 79 6.93 -24.25 -10.52
C GLY A 79 6.49 -22.86 -10.99
N PHE A 80 5.89 -22.08 -10.09
CA PHE A 80 5.39 -20.73 -10.32
C PHE A 80 5.90 -19.77 -9.24
N ILE A 81 6.19 -18.54 -9.63
CA ILE A 81 6.82 -17.52 -8.79
C ILE A 81 5.97 -16.25 -8.87
N THR A 82 5.79 -15.56 -7.74
CA THR A 82 5.21 -14.20 -7.68
C THR A 82 6.15 -13.28 -6.90
N ILE A 83 6.58 -12.17 -7.51
CA ILE A 83 7.46 -11.17 -6.91
C ILE A 83 6.62 -9.99 -6.41
N ARG A 84 6.77 -9.64 -5.13
CA ARG A 84 6.16 -8.46 -4.48
C ARG A 84 7.22 -7.48 -3.99
N GLN A 85 6.83 -6.22 -3.85
CA GLN A 85 7.71 -5.11 -3.46
C GLN A 85 7.28 -4.51 -2.11
N GLY A 86 8.26 -4.20 -1.24
CA GLY A 86 8.04 -3.43 -0.01
C GLY A 86 7.41 -4.20 1.16
N SER A 87 6.51 -5.16 0.90
CA SER A 87 6.10 -6.18 1.86
C SER A 87 5.68 -7.47 1.15
N ALA A 88 5.58 -8.58 1.91
CA ALA A 88 5.10 -9.88 1.41
C ALA A 88 3.61 -9.90 1.01
N THR A 89 2.88 -8.81 1.24
CA THR A 89 1.51 -8.60 0.74
C THR A 89 1.40 -7.37 -0.16
N GLY A 90 2.53 -6.73 -0.47
CA GLY A 90 2.64 -5.53 -1.29
C GLY A 90 2.32 -5.74 -2.77
N PRO A 91 2.40 -4.69 -3.59
CA PRO A 91 2.10 -4.77 -5.02
C PRO A 91 2.97 -5.83 -5.72
N VAL A 92 2.35 -6.56 -6.65
CA VAL A 92 3.05 -7.52 -7.51
C VAL A 92 3.81 -6.77 -8.60
N VAL A 93 5.06 -7.17 -8.78
CA VAL A 93 5.98 -6.65 -9.80
C VAL A 93 6.01 -7.57 -11.01
N ALA A 94 6.00 -8.88 -10.78
CA ALA A 94 5.95 -9.92 -11.81
C ALA A 94 5.39 -11.22 -11.24
N SER A 95 4.79 -12.06 -12.09
CA SER A 95 4.43 -13.44 -11.75
C SER A 95 4.49 -14.33 -12.99
N GLY A 96 4.95 -15.56 -12.86
CA GLY A 96 5.14 -16.47 -13.99
C GLY A 96 5.76 -17.81 -13.59
N ALA A 97 5.98 -18.68 -14.56
CA ALA A 97 6.67 -19.95 -14.34
C ALA A 97 8.14 -19.74 -13.92
N SER A 98 8.69 -20.69 -13.17
CA SER A 98 10.13 -20.77 -12.89
C SER A 98 10.90 -21.22 -14.14
N PRO A 99 12.04 -20.58 -14.50
CA PRO A 99 12.63 -19.40 -13.88
C PRO A 99 11.96 -18.09 -14.33
N LEU A 100 11.58 -17.25 -13.37
CA LEU A 100 10.91 -15.97 -13.62
C LEU A 100 11.93 -14.84 -13.72
N THR A 101 12.02 -14.22 -14.90
CA THR A 101 12.79 -12.98 -15.11
C THR A 101 11.91 -11.76 -14.85
N TRP A 102 12.40 -10.78 -14.12
CA TRP A 102 11.67 -9.58 -13.69
C TRP A 102 12.59 -8.36 -13.57
N THR A 103 12.02 -7.16 -13.64
CA THR A 103 12.77 -5.90 -13.48
C THR A 103 12.37 -5.22 -12.17
N SER A 104 13.35 -4.84 -11.36
CA SER A 104 13.11 -4.06 -10.14
C SER A 104 12.66 -2.64 -10.48
N THR A 105 11.64 -2.15 -9.78
CA THR A 105 11.08 -0.80 -9.97
C THR A 105 11.90 0.25 -9.21
N VAL A 106 12.29 -0.09 -7.98
CA VAL A 106 13.01 0.75 -7.01
C VAL A 106 14.10 -0.05 -6.31
N ALA A 107 15.05 0.62 -5.67
CA ALA A 107 15.99 -0.06 -4.77
C ALA A 107 15.30 -0.42 -3.44
N GLY A 108 15.61 -1.58 -2.85
CA GLY A 108 15.04 -1.98 -1.55
C GLY A 108 14.85 -3.50 -1.38
N THR A 109 13.80 -3.88 -0.66
CA THR A 109 13.48 -5.28 -0.35
C THR A 109 12.26 -5.77 -1.14
N TYR A 110 12.40 -6.98 -1.69
CA TYR A 110 11.39 -7.67 -2.49
C TYR A 110 11.13 -9.07 -1.91
N TYR A 111 9.98 -9.63 -2.22
CA TYR A 111 9.49 -10.89 -1.65
C TYR A 111 9.11 -11.84 -2.77
N SER A 112 9.69 -13.04 -2.78
CA SER A 112 9.46 -14.04 -3.82
C SER A 112 8.65 -15.20 -3.24
N HIS A 113 7.40 -15.34 -3.69
CA HIS A 113 6.46 -16.38 -3.26
C HIS A 113 6.58 -17.59 -4.18
N TRP A 114 6.73 -18.78 -3.59
CA TRP A 114 6.96 -20.04 -4.30
C TRP A 114 5.68 -20.90 -4.34
N SER A 115 5.25 -21.33 -5.52
CA SER A 115 4.07 -22.20 -5.70
C SER A 115 4.32 -23.26 -6.77
N THR A 116 3.51 -24.31 -6.83
CA THR A 116 3.64 -25.36 -7.86
C THR A 116 3.16 -24.89 -9.24
N ASN A 117 2.16 -23.99 -9.28
CA ASN A 117 1.51 -23.56 -10.52
C ASN A 117 0.80 -22.19 -10.38
N SER A 118 0.28 -21.67 -11.50
CA SER A 118 -0.43 -20.39 -11.62
C SER A 118 -1.84 -20.36 -11.00
N SER A 119 -2.27 -21.45 -10.37
CA SER A 119 -3.46 -21.54 -9.51
C SER A 119 -3.09 -21.55 -8.02
N CYS A 120 -1.84 -21.21 -7.68
CA CYS A 120 -1.28 -21.24 -6.33
C CYS A 120 -1.37 -22.60 -5.64
N GLY A 121 -1.23 -23.68 -6.40
CA GLY A 121 -1.04 -25.01 -5.85
C GLY A 121 0.19 -25.07 -4.94
N THR A 122 0.11 -25.90 -3.91
CA THR A 122 1.09 -25.98 -2.83
C THR A 122 1.83 -27.31 -2.81
N ALA A 123 3.07 -27.30 -2.30
CA ALA A 123 3.81 -28.52 -1.99
C ALA A 123 4.86 -28.28 -0.89
N THR A 124 5.14 -29.32 -0.10
CA THR A 124 6.09 -29.30 1.03
C THR A 124 7.30 -30.20 0.79
N ASN A 125 7.61 -30.53 -0.47
CA ASN A 125 8.94 -31.04 -0.81
C ASN A 125 9.94 -29.89 -0.75
N CYS A 126 11.09 -30.17 -0.14
CA CYS A 126 12.24 -29.29 -0.07
C CYS A 126 12.73 -28.97 -1.49
N VAL A 127 12.61 -27.72 -1.93
CA VAL A 127 13.07 -27.23 -3.25
C VAL A 127 14.20 -26.22 -3.11
N THR A 128 15.14 -26.21 -4.05
CA THR A 128 16.24 -25.22 -4.06
C THR A 128 15.81 -23.94 -4.78
N THR A 129 15.99 -22.78 -4.13
CA THR A 129 15.57 -21.47 -4.63
C THR A 129 16.74 -20.49 -4.74
N SER A 130 16.77 -19.68 -5.81
CA SER A 130 17.88 -18.76 -6.09
C SER A 130 17.43 -17.45 -6.75
N VAL A 131 18.31 -16.45 -6.70
CA VAL A 131 18.20 -15.18 -7.45
C VAL A 131 19.50 -14.93 -8.22
N THR A 132 19.35 -14.55 -9.49
CA THR A 132 20.45 -14.26 -10.42
C THR A 132 20.34 -12.82 -10.91
N TYR A 133 21.45 -12.09 -10.90
CA TYR A 133 21.58 -10.80 -11.58
C TYR A 133 21.76 -11.04 -13.08
N ILE A 134 20.93 -10.40 -13.91
CA ILE A 134 21.02 -10.50 -15.37
C ILE A 134 21.76 -9.29 -15.94
N SER A 135 21.23 -8.09 -15.72
CA SER A 135 21.77 -6.83 -16.23
C SER A 135 21.09 -5.64 -15.55
N PRO A 136 21.57 -4.40 -15.72
CA PRO A 136 20.72 -3.22 -15.51
C PRO A 136 19.53 -3.26 -16.48
N ALA A 137 18.47 -2.53 -16.18
CA ALA A 137 17.47 -2.19 -17.17
C ALA A 137 18.08 -1.29 -18.26
N SER A 138 17.46 -1.24 -19.44
CA SER A 138 17.85 -0.33 -20.52
C SER A 138 18.02 1.11 -20.02
N ALA A 139 19.02 1.81 -20.55
CA ALA A 139 19.20 3.24 -20.27
C ALA A 139 17.94 4.01 -20.68
N CYS A 140 17.62 5.05 -19.91
CA CYS A 140 16.49 5.91 -20.21
C CYS A 140 16.71 6.68 -21.52
N THR A 141 15.62 6.97 -22.22
CA THR A 141 15.60 7.79 -23.43
C THR A 141 14.41 8.72 -23.35
N ASP A 142 14.58 10.00 -23.71
CA ASP A 142 13.46 10.94 -23.75
C ASP A 142 12.55 10.69 -24.98
N PRO A 143 11.23 10.94 -24.86
CA PRO A 143 10.53 11.43 -23.67
C PRO A 143 10.25 10.32 -22.63
N ILE A 144 10.57 10.58 -21.37
CA ILE A 144 10.16 9.74 -20.24
C ILE A 144 8.78 10.13 -19.69
N THR A 145 8.13 9.18 -19.01
CA THR A 145 6.88 9.39 -18.27
C THR A 145 7.15 9.37 -16.77
N ALA A 146 6.74 10.40 -16.03
CA ALA A 146 6.89 10.47 -14.58
C ALA A 146 5.73 9.79 -13.79
N GLY A 147 4.64 9.44 -14.48
CA GLY A 147 3.50 8.74 -13.90
C GLY A 147 2.64 9.60 -12.97
N THR A 148 1.91 8.94 -12.06
CA THR A 148 1.13 9.59 -10.99
C THR A 148 1.80 9.36 -9.64
N THR A 149 1.75 10.35 -8.75
CA THR A 149 2.16 10.15 -7.36
C THR A 149 1.05 9.44 -6.58
N VAL A 150 1.43 8.42 -5.82
CA VAL A 150 0.57 7.65 -4.93
C VAL A 150 1.07 7.79 -3.50
N SER A 151 0.15 7.90 -2.54
CA SER A 151 0.45 7.94 -1.10
C SER A 151 -0.04 6.67 -0.41
N SER A 152 0.67 6.22 0.63
CA SER A 152 0.23 5.11 1.50
C SER A 152 -0.97 5.47 2.39
N THR A 153 -1.35 6.74 2.47
CA THR A 153 -2.57 7.21 3.15
C THR A 153 -3.20 8.40 2.44
N VAL A 154 -4.53 8.51 2.50
CA VAL A 154 -5.28 9.70 2.09
C VAL A 154 -5.08 10.85 3.08
N ASN A 155 -4.98 10.52 4.38
CA ASN A 155 -4.81 11.47 5.47
C ASN A 155 -3.64 11.06 6.36
N ALA A 156 -2.65 11.93 6.49
CA ALA A 156 -1.54 11.74 7.42
C ALA A 156 -1.96 12.05 8.86
N CYS A 157 -1.19 11.51 9.80
CA CYS A 157 -1.29 11.85 11.22
C CYS A 157 -0.06 12.64 11.66
N LEU A 158 -0.23 13.51 12.66
CA LEU A 158 0.83 14.42 13.09
C LEU A 158 2.08 13.65 13.51
N SER A 159 3.21 13.95 12.85
CA SER A 159 4.50 13.25 13.03
C SER A 159 4.51 11.75 12.73
N GLN A 160 3.42 11.17 12.19
CA GLN A 160 3.41 9.78 11.73
C GLN A 160 3.92 9.70 10.29
N PRO A 161 4.90 8.82 9.99
CA PRO A 161 5.45 8.71 8.64
C PRO A 161 4.47 8.04 7.69
N PHE A 162 4.40 8.57 6.47
CA PHE A 162 3.73 7.95 5.33
C PHE A 162 4.69 7.87 4.14
N SER A 163 4.42 6.96 3.20
CA SER A 163 5.24 6.80 2.00
C SER A 163 4.56 7.31 0.74
N LEU A 164 5.36 7.89 -0.14
CA LEU A 164 5.00 8.37 -1.47
C LEU A 164 5.78 7.57 -2.52
N THR A 165 5.10 7.16 -3.58
CA THR A 165 5.65 6.38 -4.70
C THR A 165 5.12 6.89 -6.04
N LEU A 166 5.66 6.36 -7.14
CA LEU A 166 5.21 6.66 -8.50
C LEU A 166 4.57 5.43 -9.15
N ASN A 167 3.40 5.61 -9.76
CA ASN A 167 2.71 4.59 -10.55
C ASN A 167 2.70 5.01 -12.03
N GLY A 168 3.04 4.08 -12.94
CA GLY A 168 3.15 4.38 -14.38
C GLY A 168 4.36 5.23 -14.79
N SER A 169 5.35 5.41 -13.90
CA SER A 169 6.64 6.00 -14.27
C SER A 169 7.42 5.07 -15.20
N THR A 170 8.21 5.62 -16.12
CA THR A 170 9.22 4.88 -16.88
C THR A 170 10.16 4.14 -15.92
N LEU A 171 10.50 2.89 -16.26
CA LEU A 171 11.47 2.07 -15.54
C LEU A 171 12.70 1.86 -16.43
N ALA A 172 13.79 2.56 -16.11
CA ALA A 172 15.02 2.57 -16.89
C ALA A 172 16.22 2.97 -16.00
N SER A 173 17.43 2.58 -16.41
CA SER A 173 18.65 3.06 -15.75
C SER A 173 18.99 4.50 -16.17
N GLY A 174 19.68 5.26 -15.31
CA GLY A 174 19.98 6.68 -15.56
C GLY A 174 18.85 7.67 -15.21
N LEU A 175 17.73 7.20 -14.64
CA LEU A 175 16.69 8.06 -14.08
C LEU A 175 17.13 8.67 -12.74
N THR A 176 16.91 9.96 -12.58
CA THR A 176 17.08 10.70 -11.31
C THR A 176 15.75 11.28 -10.85
N TYR A 177 15.58 11.43 -9.54
CA TYR A 177 14.32 11.84 -8.90
C TYR A 177 14.57 13.05 -8.02
N GLN A 178 13.55 13.90 -7.87
CA GLN A 178 13.50 14.97 -6.87
C GLN A 178 12.04 15.17 -6.44
N TRP A 179 11.72 14.75 -5.21
CA TRP A 179 10.40 15.01 -4.65
C TRP A 179 10.20 16.49 -4.34
N GLN A 180 8.98 16.98 -4.55
CA GLN A 180 8.62 18.38 -4.35
C GLN A 180 7.26 18.48 -3.65
N SER A 181 7.05 19.55 -2.88
CA SER A 181 5.77 19.86 -2.24
C SER A 181 5.21 21.24 -2.59
N SER A 182 3.90 21.40 -2.49
CA SER A 182 3.17 22.67 -2.62
C SER A 182 2.03 22.73 -1.58
N PRO A 183 1.70 23.90 -1.01
CA PRO A 183 0.56 24.05 -0.10
C PRO A 183 -0.81 23.92 -0.81
N ASP A 184 -0.90 24.36 -2.06
CA ASP A 184 -2.16 24.53 -2.80
C ASP A 184 -2.27 23.65 -4.07
N GLY A 185 -1.20 22.94 -4.41
CA GLY A 185 -1.12 22.07 -5.59
C GLY A 185 -0.72 22.79 -6.88
N VAL A 186 -0.56 24.12 -6.81
CA VAL A 186 -0.12 25.00 -7.91
C VAL A 186 1.40 25.23 -7.80
N ALA A 187 2.00 25.77 -8.86
CA ALA A 187 3.40 26.19 -8.84
C ALA A 187 3.57 27.53 -8.08
N PRO A 188 4.69 27.75 -7.36
CA PRO A 188 5.89 26.92 -7.31
C PRO A 188 5.78 25.71 -6.37
N TYR A 189 6.26 24.55 -6.84
CA TYR A 189 6.58 23.42 -5.96
C TYR A 189 8.01 23.57 -5.45
N THR A 190 8.22 23.37 -4.14
CA THR A 190 9.53 23.46 -3.49
C THR A 190 10.16 22.08 -3.38
N ASN A 191 11.46 21.95 -3.69
CA ASN A 191 12.20 20.70 -3.55
C ASN A 191 12.29 20.26 -2.07
N ILE A 192 11.99 18.99 -1.80
CA ILE A 192 12.20 18.38 -0.50
C ILE A 192 13.68 17.97 -0.42
N ALA A 193 14.42 18.54 0.54
CA ALA A 193 15.87 18.38 0.63
C ALA A 193 16.26 16.89 0.82
N GLY A 194 17.22 16.41 0.02
CA GLY A 194 17.69 15.02 0.06
C GLY A 194 16.72 13.96 -0.48
N ALA A 195 15.50 14.33 -0.89
CA ALA A 195 14.50 13.39 -1.38
C ALA A 195 14.71 13.03 -2.87
N THR A 196 15.80 12.32 -3.15
CA THR A 196 16.26 11.96 -4.51
C THR A 196 16.03 10.50 -4.91
N ASN A 197 15.28 9.75 -4.10
CA ASN A 197 14.90 8.36 -4.38
C ASN A 197 13.57 8.29 -5.15
N SER A 198 13.30 7.15 -5.81
CA SER A 198 12.03 6.87 -6.50
C SER A 198 10.81 6.69 -5.56
N SER A 199 11.05 6.68 -4.25
CA SER A 199 10.05 6.80 -3.19
C SER A 199 10.52 7.79 -2.12
N LEU A 200 9.58 8.32 -1.34
CA LEU A 200 9.85 9.19 -0.20
C LEU A 200 9.08 8.70 1.02
N SER A 201 9.75 8.59 2.17
CA SER A 201 9.10 8.48 3.48
C SER A 201 9.17 9.85 4.15
N THR A 202 8.02 10.39 4.59
CA THR A 202 7.95 11.76 5.13
C THR A 202 6.83 11.92 6.14
N THR A 203 6.83 13.05 6.85
CA THR A 203 5.78 13.48 7.77
C THR A 203 5.28 14.86 7.34
N GLN A 204 4.09 15.25 7.81
CA GLN A 204 3.56 16.59 7.58
C GLN A 204 2.78 17.11 8.80
N THR A 205 2.52 18.41 8.83
CA THR A 205 1.77 19.09 9.90
C THR A 205 0.50 19.79 9.41
N VAL A 206 0.36 19.95 8.08
CA VAL A 206 -0.77 20.54 7.37
C VAL A 206 -1.04 19.74 6.08
N PRO A 207 -2.25 19.77 5.52
CA PRO A 207 -2.52 19.17 4.21
C PRO A 207 -1.56 19.71 3.16
N THR A 208 -0.90 18.82 2.42
CA THR A 208 0.20 19.18 1.51
C THR A 208 0.07 18.41 0.19
N PHE A 209 0.32 19.08 -0.93
CA PHE A 209 0.43 18.43 -2.24
C PHE A 209 1.87 17.97 -2.48
N TYR A 210 2.03 16.76 -3.02
CA TYR A 210 3.32 16.16 -3.37
C TYR A 210 3.35 15.71 -4.83
N ARG A 211 4.51 15.87 -5.46
CA ARG A 211 4.87 15.27 -6.76
C ARG A 211 6.34 14.91 -6.79
N CYS A 212 6.76 14.15 -7.79
CA CYS A 212 8.18 13.94 -8.08
C CYS A 212 8.52 14.53 -9.46
N ALA A 213 9.64 15.24 -9.54
CA ALA A 213 10.30 15.54 -10.80
C ALA A 213 11.23 14.36 -11.13
N VAL A 214 11.03 13.75 -12.29
CA VAL A 214 11.84 12.64 -12.80
C VAL A 214 12.62 13.14 -14.02
N THR A 215 13.91 12.86 -14.10
CA THR A 215 14.79 13.32 -15.17
C THR A 215 15.61 12.16 -15.71
N CYS A 216 15.65 11.98 -17.03
CA CYS A 216 16.58 11.05 -17.68
C CYS A 216 17.96 11.70 -17.85
N SER A 217 19.02 11.13 -17.28
CA SER A 217 20.43 11.45 -17.58
C SER A 217 20.81 12.94 -17.60
N GLY A 218 20.12 13.79 -16.82
CA GLY A 218 20.33 15.25 -16.79
C GLY A 218 19.60 16.07 -17.87
N GLY A 219 18.67 15.46 -18.62
CA GLY A 219 17.78 16.12 -19.57
C GLY A 219 16.68 16.96 -18.92
N THR A 220 15.53 17.10 -19.60
CA THR A 220 14.41 17.90 -19.08
C THR A 220 13.62 17.12 -18.02
N ALA A 221 13.36 17.74 -16.87
CA ALA A 221 12.56 17.12 -15.82
C ALA A 221 11.07 17.03 -16.19
N VAL A 222 10.50 15.83 -16.12
CA VAL A 222 9.07 15.56 -16.26
C VAL A 222 8.47 15.37 -14.86
N THR A 223 7.38 16.07 -14.55
CA THR A 223 6.74 15.98 -13.23
C THR A 223 5.58 15.00 -13.22
N SER A 224 5.49 14.17 -12.19
CA SER A 224 4.34 13.30 -11.97
C SER A 224 3.06 14.10 -11.70
N THR A 225 1.88 13.48 -11.94
CA THR A 225 0.61 14.03 -11.47
C THR A 225 0.63 14.12 -9.93
N PRO A 226 0.37 15.30 -9.33
CA PRO A 226 0.44 15.49 -7.89
C PRO A 226 -0.70 14.79 -7.15
N ILE A 227 -0.47 14.49 -5.87
CA ILE A 227 -1.51 14.05 -4.92
C ILE A 227 -1.55 15.01 -3.72
N GLN A 228 -2.73 15.31 -3.20
CA GLN A 228 -2.86 15.92 -1.88
C GLN A 228 -2.91 14.84 -0.81
N VAL A 229 -2.09 14.96 0.23
CA VAL A 229 -2.24 14.17 1.46
C VAL A 229 -2.88 15.08 2.50
N GLY A 230 -4.07 14.71 2.96
CA GLY A 230 -4.81 15.46 3.98
C GLY A 230 -4.26 15.25 5.39
N MET A 231 -4.90 15.86 6.39
CA MET A 231 -4.60 15.61 7.80
C MET A 231 -5.81 14.99 8.48
N ASN A 232 -5.59 13.90 9.21
CA ASN A 232 -6.58 13.36 10.11
C ASN A 232 -6.84 14.33 11.27
N ALA A 233 -8.08 14.37 11.76
CA ALA A 233 -8.36 14.97 13.06
C ALA A 233 -7.54 14.26 14.15
N PHE A 234 -7.04 15.00 15.14
CA PHE A 234 -6.14 14.47 16.18
C PHE A 234 -6.65 13.17 16.84
N VAL A 235 -7.95 13.09 17.13
CA VAL A 235 -8.59 11.89 17.72
C VAL A 235 -8.53 10.64 16.83
N ASN A 236 -8.48 10.79 15.50
CA ASN A 236 -8.38 9.67 14.56
C ASN A 236 -6.94 9.13 14.40
N CYS A 237 -5.97 9.75 15.08
CA CYS A 237 -4.56 9.36 15.05
C CYS A 237 -4.13 8.45 16.20
N TYR A 238 -5.07 8.09 17.08
CA TYR A 238 -4.87 7.18 18.20
C TYR A 238 -5.85 6.02 18.08
N CYS A 239 -5.49 4.86 18.63
CA CYS A 239 -6.41 3.73 18.71
C CYS A 239 -7.63 4.09 19.58
N SER A 240 -8.78 3.53 19.27
CA SER A 240 -9.98 3.64 20.13
C SER A 240 -9.71 3.01 21.50
N SER A 241 -9.65 3.84 22.54
CA SER A 241 -9.50 3.41 23.94
C SER A 241 -10.87 3.28 24.62
N ALA A 242 -11.19 2.10 25.11
CA ALA A 242 -12.33 1.83 25.99
C ALA A 242 -11.97 0.68 26.93
N ALA A 243 -12.60 0.61 28.11
CA ALA A 243 -12.43 -0.54 29.00
C ALA A 243 -13.01 -1.82 28.36
N GLN A 244 -12.37 -2.96 28.60
CA GLN A 244 -12.84 -4.28 28.12
C GLN A 244 -13.91 -4.90 29.05
N TYR A 245 -14.01 -4.38 30.28
CA TYR A 245 -14.92 -4.79 31.34
C TYR A 245 -15.53 -3.54 31.96
N THR A 246 -16.70 -3.65 32.59
CA THR A 246 -17.44 -2.52 33.19
C THR A 246 -17.29 -2.46 34.71
N GLY A 247 -16.08 -2.76 35.20
CA GLY A 247 -15.70 -2.79 36.61
C GLY A 247 -14.46 -1.92 36.86
N ASP A 248 -14.04 -1.84 38.12
CA ASP A 248 -12.83 -1.14 38.58
C ASP A 248 -12.84 0.38 38.31
N GLU A 249 -11.70 1.06 38.41
CA GLU A 249 -11.59 2.52 38.30
C GLU A 249 -11.59 3.07 36.85
N ASP A 250 -12.56 3.94 36.56
CA ASP A 250 -12.74 4.61 35.28
C ASP A 250 -12.33 6.09 35.35
N ILE A 251 -11.83 6.66 34.24
CA ILE A 251 -11.61 8.12 34.13
C ILE A 251 -12.95 8.80 33.84
N ILE A 252 -13.64 9.19 34.91
CA ILE A 252 -14.98 9.80 34.87
C ILE A 252 -14.98 11.30 34.51
N ASN A 253 -13.85 11.99 34.62
CA ASN A 253 -13.72 13.41 34.26
C ASN A 253 -12.30 13.72 33.78
N VAL A 254 -12.20 14.57 32.77
CA VAL A 254 -10.99 15.36 32.50
C VAL A 254 -11.43 16.82 32.40
N SER A 255 -10.69 17.73 33.06
CA SER A 255 -10.92 19.16 32.90
C SER A 255 -9.69 19.89 32.39
N ILE A 256 -9.91 20.82 31.46
CA ILE A 256 -8.90 21.73 30.88
C ILE A 256 -9.59 22.94 30.24
N GLY A 257 -9.27 24.15 30.71
CA GLY A 257 -9.90 25.38 30.22
C GLY A 257 -11.42 25.38 30.45
N THR A 258 -12.21 25.45 29.37
CA THR A 258 -13.68 25.37 29.43
C THR A 258 -14.23 23.94 29.32
N LEU A 259 -13.38 22.94 29.05
CA LEU A 259 -13.80 21.54 29.04
C LEU A 259 -13.83 21.05 30.50
N ASN A 260 -15.02 20.72 30.99
CA ASN A 260 -15.22 20.05 32.27
C ASN A 260 -16.55 19.30 32.22
N ASN A 261 -16.50 18.01 31.87
CA ASN A 261 -17.68 17.16 31.74
C ASN A 261 -17.42 15.84 32.46
N THR A 262 -18.33 15.48 33.37
CA THR A 262 -18.24 14.27 34.18
C THR A 262 -19.22 13.24 33.65
N SER A 263 -18.72 12.06 33.28
CA SER A 263 -19.54 10.88 33.00
C SER A 263 -19.84 10.09 34.27
N THR A 264 -20.84 9.24 34.21
CA THR A 264 -21.06 8.18 35.19
C THR A 264 -21.08 6.84 34.48
N CYS A 265 -20.83 5.76 35.21
CA CYS A 265 -20.98 4.38 34.71
C CYS A 265 -22.41 4.04 34.22
N THR A 266 -23.37 4.92 34.52
CA THR A 266 -24.80 4.81 34.19
C THR A 266 -25.27 5.77 33.10
N THR A 267 -24.36 6.57 32.50
CA THR A 267 -24.65 7.53 31.43
C THR A 267 -23.60 7.45 30.31
N THR A 268 -23.82 8.18 29.22
CA THR A 268 -22.91 8.25 28.07
C THR A 268 -22.75 9.68 27.58
N GLY A 269 -21.57 10.02 27.04
CA GLY A 269 -21.28 11.36 26.53
C GLY A 269 -21.94 11.69 25.18
N GLY A 270 -22.40 10.68 24.44
CA GLY A 270 -22.98 10.83 23.11
C GLY A 270 -22.60 9.67 22.17
N THR A 271 -22.72 9.91 20.85
CA THR A 271 -22.41 8.94 19.81
C THR A 271 -20.98 8.40 19.92
N GLY A 272 -20.80 7.09 19.82
CA GLY A 272 -19.49 6.45 19.98
C GLY A 272 -19.02 6.28 21.43
N SER A 273 -19.92 6.45 22.42
CA SER A 273 -19.73 6.00 23.80
C SER A 273 -20.04 4.51 23.97
N ILE A 274 -19.48 3.89 25.00
CA ILE A 274 -19.85 2.57 25.53
C ILE A 274 -20.24 2.74 27.00
N LEU A 275 -21.49 2.40 27.34
CA LEU A 275 -22.03 2.55 28.69
C LEU A 275 -21.19 1.75 29.70
N GLY A 276 -20.71 2.42 30.75
CA GLY A 276 -19.89 1.80 31.79
C GLY A 276 -18.48 1.38 31.37
N ALA A 277 -17.94 1.92 30.26
CA ALA A 277 -16.58 1.63 29.78
C ALA A 277 -15.89 2.74 28.97
N TYR A 278 -16.66 3.69 28.38
CA TYR A 278 -16.12 4.85 27.67
C TYR A 278 -17.19 5.91 27.39
N SER A 279 -17.03 7.15 27.86
CA SER A 279 -17.92 8.27 27.48
C SER A 279 -17.29 9.20 26.44
N ASN A 280 -17.88 9.22 25.25
CA ASN A 280 -17.42 10.03 24.12
C ASN A 280 -18.20 11.34 24.03
N TYR A 281 -17.55 12.44 24.40
CA TYR A 281 -18.13 13.79 24.33
C TYR A 281 -17.81 14.56 23.04
N THR A 282 -17.08 13.95 22.07
CA THR A 282 -16.58 14.67 20.88
C THR A 282 -17.65 15.23 19.95
N THR A 283 -18.88 14.72 20.04
CA THR A 283 -20.05 15.19 19.26
C THR A 283 -21.02 16.06 20.05
N SER A 284 -20.81 16.22 21.37
CA SER A 284 -21.75 16.90 22.30
C SER A 284 -21.13 18.08 23.03
N VAL A 285 -19.80 18.14 23.13
CA VAL A 285 -19.03 19.19 23.82
C VAL A 285 -18.06 19.84 22.84
N ALA A 286 -18.09 21.16 22.74
CA ALA A 286 -17.12 21.92 21.94
C ALA A 286 -15.73 21.89 22.60
N ALA A 287 -14.69 21.63 21.80
CA ALA A 287 -13.31 21.65 22.27
C ALA A 287 -12.86 23.06 22.72
N PRO A 288 -12.08 23.20 23.80
CA PRO A 288 -11.59 24.48 24.27
C PRO A 288 -10.51 25.03 23.34
N ILE A 289 -10.54 26.34 23.06
CA ILE A 289 -9.48 27.00 22.30
C ILE A 289 -8.31 27.27 23.25
N LEU A 290 -7.22 26.50 23.07
CA LEU A 290 -6.00 26.62 23.87
C LEU A 290 -4.90 27.30 23.05
N ALA A 291 -4.30 28.35 23.61
CA ALA A 291 -3.20 29.08 23.00
C ALA A 291 -1.87 28.36 23.23
N LYS A 292 -1.00 28.34 22.21
CA LYS A 292 0.38 27.83 22.36
C LYS A 292 1.15 28.68 23.37
N THR A 293 2.11 28.07 24.07
CA THR A 293 2.95 28.70 25.12
C THR A 293 2.22 29.24 26.35
N VAL A 294 0.92 29.00 26.51
CA VAL A 294 0.16 29.28 27.73
C VAL A 294 0.09 28.02 28.60
N ASN A 295 0.34 28.17 29.90
CA ASN A 295 0.15 27.09 30.87
C ASN A 295 -1.32 26.96 31.23
N TYR A 296 -1.85 25.73 31.17
CA TYR A 296 -3.22 25.40 31.55
C TYR A 296 -3.22 24.39 32.70
N ASN A 297 -4.00 24.66 33.74
CA ASN A 297 -4.29 23.65 34.75
C ASN A 297 -5.15 22.55 34.13
N MET A 298 -4.80 21.31 34.42
CA MET A 298 -5.57 20.12 34.04
C MET A 298 -5.95 19.35 35.31
N SER A 299 -7.12 18.72 35.33
CA SER A 299 -7.49 17.74 36.35
C SER A 299 -7.98 16.45 35.70
N VAL A 300 -7.76 15.33 36.38
CA VAL A 300 -8.35 14.03 36.05
C VAL A 300 -9.16 13.58 37.26
N GLY A 301 -10.44 13.31 37.06
CA GLY A 301 -11.32 12.69 38.04
C GLY A 301 -11.45 11.20 37.75
N VAL A 302 -11.23 10.38 38.78
CA VAL A 302 -11.34 8.92 38.74
C VAL A 302 -12.51 8.49 39.62
N GLY A 303 -13.22 7.43 39.23
CA GLY A 303 -14.30 6.85 40.03
C GLY A 303 -14.61 5.42 39.62
N THR A 304 -15.08 4.61 40.57
CA THR A 304 -15.30 3.18 40.35
C THR A 304 -16.61 2.88 39.60
N CYS A 305 -16.54 1.95 38.65
CA CYS A 305 -17.71 1.31 38.06
C CYS A 305 -17.96 -0.08 38.67
N GLY A 306 -19.22 -0.40 38.96
CA GLY A 306 -19.61 -1.62 39.68
C GLY A 306 -19.26 -1.58 41.17
N GLY A 307 -17.99 -1.79 41.51
CA GLY A 307 -17.48 -1.81 42.88
C GLY A 307 -15.96 -2.06 42.92
N ASN A 308 -15.33 -1.83 44.08
CA ASN A 308 -13.88 -1.99 44.22
C ASN A 308 -13.52 -3.48 44.40
N TYR A 309 -12.62 -4.01 43.58
CA TYR A 309 -12.09 -5.37 43.68
C TYR A 309 -10.57 -5.35 43.94
N GLY A 310 -10.19 -5.24 45.22
CA GLY A 310 -8.80 -5.28 45.71
C GLY A 310 -8.40 -6.60 46.32
#